data_AF-A0A2V6PAY6-F1
#
_entry.id   AF-A0A2V6PAY6-F1
#
_cell.length_a   1.000
_cell.length_b   1.000
_cell.length_c   1.000
_cell.angle_alpha   90.00
_cell.angle_beta   90.00
_cell.angle_gamma   90.00
#
_symmetry.space_group_name_H-M   'P 1'
#
loop_
_entity.id
_entity.type
_entity.pdbx_description
1 polymer ?
#
loop_
_entity_poly.entity_id
_entity_poly.type
_entity_poly.pdbx_seq_one_letter_code
_entity_poly.pdbx_strand_id
1 'polypeptide(L)'
;MPSAFPNISKTQYEGPRTKNPLAFKHYNPDEVVEGKTMKDQLRFSVVYWHTFRNPLADPFGVGTAVRPWDDGTNSVKNAQNRARVAFEFIEKLGAPFYAFHDRDVAPEGKDLRETNKNLDAVVKVLKEEQDRTGIQLLWGTACLFAHPRYLHGAATSCNADVFAYAAAQVKKAIEVTHELKGQGYVFWGGREGYSTLLNT
;
A
#
# COMPACT_ATOMS: atom_id res chain seq x y z
N MET A 1 -3.42 -20.77 -4.14
CA MET A 1 -2.72 -20.40 -5.40
C MET A 1 -1.26 -20.83 -5.27
N PRO A 2 -0.58 -21.19 -6.36
CA PRO A 2 0.86 -21.41 -6.32
C PRO A 2 1.57 -20.13 -5.84
N SER A 3 2.70 -20.30 -5.14
CA SER A 3 3.52 -19.20 -4.61
C SER A 3 3.98 -18.27 -5.74
N ALA A 4 3.84 -16.96 -5.55
CA ALA A 4 4.31 -15.95 -6.50
C ALA A 4 5.85 -15.81 -6.49
N PHE A 5 6.49 -16.19 -5.38
CA PHE A 5 7.95 -16.17 -5.22
C PHE A 5 8.49 -17.57 -4.86
N PRO A 6 8.33 -18.59 -5.73
CA PRO A 6 8.55 -20.00 -5.36
C PRO A 6 9.99 -20.31 -4.94
N ASN A 7 10.96 -19.53 -5.44
CA ASN A 7 12.38 -19.71 -5.14
C ASN A 7 12.87 -18.85 -3.96
N ILE A 8 11.96 -18.13 -3.29
CA ILE A 8 12.26 -17.28 -2.14
C ILE A 8 11.60 -17.90 -0.91
N SER A 9 12.42 -18.36 0.03
CA SER A 9 11.99 -18.75 1.36
C SER A 9 11.87 -17.52 2.27
N LYS A 10 11.32 -17.71 3.48
CA LYS A 10 11.30 -16.66 4.49
C LYS A 10 12.74 -16.24 4.83
N THR A 11 13.04 -14.96 4.69
CA THR A 11 14.35 -14.36 4.97
C THR A 11 14.72 -14.58 6.44
N GLN A 12 15.93 -15.11 6.66
CA GLN A 12 16.46 -15.39 7.99
C GLN A 12 17.58 -14.42 8.36
N TYR A 13 17.84 -14.27 9.65
CA TYR A 13 19.06 -13.64 10.13
C TYR A 13 20.21 -14.65 10.12
N GLU A 14 21.33 -14.28 9.47
CA GLU A 14 22.55 -15.11 9.38
C GLU A 14 23.80 -14.40 9.93
N GLY A 15 23.63 -13.19 10.46
CA GLY A 15 24.70 -12.41 11.07
C GLY A 15 25.58 -11.62 10.10
N PRO A 16 26.42 -10.71 10.63
CA PRO A 16 27.07 -9.64 9.84
C PRO A 16 28.08 -10.15 8.82
N ARG A 17 28.57 -11.38 8.98
CA ARG A 17 29.57 -11.99 8.09
C ARG A 17 28.95 -12.79 6.93
N THR A 18 27.63 -12.99 6.90
CA THR A 18 27.02 -13.77 5.81
C THR A 18 27.29 -13.13 4.45
N LYS A 19 27.47 -14.00 3.45
CA LYS A 19 27.55 -13.63 2.04
C LYS A 19 26.23 -13.90 1.31
N ASN A 20 25.27 -14.55 1.95
CA ASN A 20 23.94 -14.78 1.39
C ASN A 20 23.23 -13.42 1.18
N PRO A 21 22.89 -13.03 -0.07
CA PRO A 21 22.20 -11.77 -0.33
C PRO A 21 20.73 -11.80 0.10
N LEU A 22 20.16 -12.98 0.35
CA LEU A 22 18.76 -13.18 0.75
C LEU A 22 18.61 -13.49 2.24
N ALA A 23 19.60 -13.08 3.05
CA ALA A 23 19.57 -13.16 4.50
C ALA A 23 19.87 -11.80 5.14
N PHE A 24 19.28 -11.54 6.30
CA PHE A 24 19.59 -10.37 7.10
C PHE A 24 20.96 -10.52 7.76
N LYS A 25 21.79 -9.50 7.58
CA LYS A 25 23.11 -9.37 8.22
C LYS A 25 23.02 -8.76 9.61
N HIS A 26 22.05 -7.88 9.82
CA HIS A 26 21.94 -7.05 11.02
C HIS A 26 20.55 -7.08 11.66
N TYR A 27 19.51 -7.33 10.88
CA TYR A 27 18.16 -7.39 11.42
C TYR A 27 17.87 -8.78 11.97
N ASN A 28 17.99 -8.92 13.29
CA ASN A 28 17.46 -10.06 14.02
C ASN A 28 16.16 -9.61 14.72
N PRO A 29 14.98 -10.05 14.27
CA PRO A 29 13.71 -9.53 14.78
C PRO A 29 13.52 -9.76 16.29
N ASP A 30 14.12 -10.80 16.85
CA ASP A 30 13.98 -11.21 18.26
C ASP A 30 15.09 -10.63 19.17
N GLU A 31 16.11 -10.00 18.59
CA GLU A 31 17.19 -9.39 19.38
C GLU A 31 16.65 -8.21 20.20
N VAL A 32 16.90 -8.23 21.51
CA VAL A 32 16.46 -7.19 22.43
C VAL A 32 17.52 -6.08 22.48
N VAL A 33 17.12 -4.87 22.12
CA VAL A 33 17.94 -3.65 22.17
C VAL A 33 17.20 -2.61 23.00
N GLU A 34 17.82 -2.16 24.09
CA GLU A 34 17.23 -1.18 25.02
C GLU A 34 15.85 -1.60 25.52
N GLY A 35 15.67 -2.88 25.86
CA GLY A 35 14.45 -3.42 26.47
C GLY A 35 13.29 -3.73 25.51
N LYS A 36 13.48 -3.60 24.18
CA LYS A 36 12.49 -4.01 23.17
C LYS A 36 13.15 -4.86 22.09
N THR A 37 12.39 -5.77 21.48
CA THR A 37 12.87 -6.50 20.30
C THR A 37 13.15 -5.54 19.14
N MET A 38 14.09 -5.85 18.25
CA MET A 38 14.32 -5.02 17.05
C MET A 38 13.05 -4.89 16.21
N LYS A 39 12.21 -5.94 16.13
CA LYS A 39 10.91 -5.89 15.45
C LYS A 39 10.00 -4.80 16.04
N ASP A 40 9.95 -4.69 17.37
CA ASP A 40 9.11 -3.71 18.07
C ASP A 40 9.70 -2.30 18.07
N GLN A 41 11.03 -2.17 17.99
CA GLN A 41 11.70 -0.89 17.83
C GLN A 41 11.49 -0.33 16.42
N LEU A 42 11.80 -1.14 15.39
CA LEU A 42 11.88 -0.69 14.00
C LEU A 42 10.53 -0.66 13.30
N ARG A 43 9.65 -1.63 13.60
CA ARG A 43 8.27 -1.69 13.11
C ARG A 43 8.17 -1.51 11.58
N PHE A 44 9.01 -2.24 10.84
CA PHE A 44 9.07 -2.10 9.38
C PHE A 44 7.71 -2.31 8.72
N SER A 45 7.45 -1.47 7.71
CA SER A 45 6.23 -1.50 6.91
C SER A 45 6.57 -1.57 5.43
N VAL A 46 5.91 -2.48 4.70
CA VAL A 46 5.98 -2.52 3.23
C VAL A 46 4.92 -1.59 2.65
N VAL A 47 5.32 -0.71 1.74
CA VAL A 47 4.42 0.24 1.09
C VAL A 47 3.86 -0.31 -0.21
N TYR A 48 2.54 -0.35 -0.33
CA TYR A 48 1.87 -1.07 -1.40
C TYR A 48 2.14 -0.44 -2.79
N TRP A 49 2.12 0.89 -2.88
CA TRP A 49 2.27 1.62 -4.13
C TRP A 49 3.61 1.31 -4.83
N HIS A 50 4.74 1.36 -4.13
CA HIS A 50 6.04 1.09 -4.75
C HIS A 50 6.26 -0.40 -5.04
N THR A 51 5.85 -1.28 -4.14
CA THR A 51 6.20 -2.71 -4.26
C THR A 51 5.31 -3.45 -5.27
N PHE A 52 4.00 -3.14 -5.29
CA PHE A 52 3.03 -3.93 -6.06
C PHE A 52 2.31 -3.16 -7.17
N ARG A 53 2.38 -1.83 -7.20
CA ARG A 53 1.68 -1.02 -8.22
C ARG A 53 2.59 -0.22 -9.12
N ASN A 54 3.80 0.14 -8.67
CA ASN A 54 4.72 0.95 -9.45
C ASN A 54 5.18 0.19 -10.71
N PRO A 55 4.87 0.70 -11.90
CA PRO A 55 5.27 0.06 -13.16
C PRO A 55 6.76 0.29 -13.49
N LEU A 56 7.52 1.00 -12.65
CA LEU A 56 8.88 1.46 -12.93
C LEU A 56 8.95 2.33 -14.20
N ALA A 57 7.94 3.19 -14.36
CA ALA A 57 7.92 4.25 -15.37
C ALA A 57 8.54 5.53 -14.78
N ASP A 58 8.98 6.42 -15.67
CA ASP A 58 9.49 7.74 -15.33
C ASP A 58 8.95 8.79 -16.34
N PRO A 59 9.24 10.10 -16.19
CA PRO A 59 8.73 11.12 -17.11
C PRO A 59 9.16 10.97 -18.58
N PHE A 60 10.12 10.10 -18.89
CA PHE A 60 10.73 9.93 -20.21
C PHE A 60 10.54 8.51 -20.79
N GLY A 61 9.95 7.58 -20.05
CA GLY A 61 9.84 6.18 -20.45
C GLY A 61 8.59 5.46 -19.93
N VAL A 62 8.21 4.40 -20.64
CA VAL A 62 7.08 3.53 -20.24
C VAL A 62 7.47 2.59 -19.09
N GLY A 63 6.46 1.97 -18.46
CA GLY A 63 6.67 1.00 -17.41
C GLY A 63 7.48 -0.22 -17.85
N THR A 64 8.46 -0.59 -17.04
CA THR A 64 9.38 -1.72 -17.29
C THR A 64 9.18 -2.90 -16.33
N ALA A 65 8.33 -2.74 -15.31
CA ALA A 65 8.09 -3.80 -14.32
C ALA A 65 7.41 -5.02 -14.94
N VAL A 66 8.10 -6.17 -14.88
CA VAL A 66 7.52 -7.48 -15.19
C VAL A 66 7.17 -8.19 -13.88
N ARG A 67 5.89 -8.55 -13.72
CA ARG A 67 5.33 -9.14 -12.51
C ARG A 67 4.50 -10.37 -12.90
N PRO A 68 5.08 -11.59 -12.93
CA PRO A 68 4.41 -12.78 -13.45
C PRO A 68 3.08 -13.15 -12.77
N TRP A 69 2.86 -12.67 -11.55
CA TRP A 69 1.64 -12.86 -10.78
C TRP A 69 0.56 -11.81 -11.04
N ASP A 70 0.85 -10.77 -11.83
CA ASP A 70 -0.10 -9.71 -12.16
C ASP A 70 -0.59 -9.92 -13.60
N ASP A 71 -1.90 -10.04 -13.80
CA ASP A 71 -2.47 -10.26 -15.14
C ASP A 71 -2.55 -8.97 -15.99
N GLY A 72 -2.08 -7.84 -15.46
CA GLY A 72 -2.06 -6.53 -16.11
C GLY A 72 -3.41 -5.83 -16.16
N THR A 73 -4.51 -6.51 -15.79
CA THR A 73 -5.84 -5.90 -15.79
C THR A 73 -6.03 -5.02 -14.55
N ASN A 74 -6.84 -3.97 -14.67
CA ASN A 74 -7.30 -3.19 -13.53
C ASN A 74 -8.59 -3.78 -12.91
N SER A 75 -8.74 -5.11 -12.93
CA SER A 75 -9.93 -5.79 -12.42
C SER A 75 -9.87 -5.97 -10.91
N VAL A 76 -11.04 -6.03 -10.25
CA VAL A 76 -11.14 -6.35 -8.81
C VAL A 76 -10.53 -7.73 -8.53
N LYS A 77 -10.69 -8.70 -9.44
CA LYS A 77 -10.11 -10.04 -9.30
C LYS A 77 -8.57 -9.99 -9.27
N ASN A 78 -7.95 -9.23 -10.16
CA ASN A 78 -6.50 -9.08 -10.17
C ASN A 78 -6.02 -8.30 -8.93
N ALA A 79 -6.76 -7.28 -8.50
CA ALA A 79 -6.47 -6.56 -7.25
C ALA A 79 -6.51 -7.46 -6.01
N GLN A 80 -7.51 -8.35 -5.91
CA GLN A 80 -7.59 -9.37 -4.86
C GLN A 80 -6.43 -10.37 -4.94
N ASN A 81 -6.02 -10.79 -6.15
CA ASN A 81 -4.85 -11.64 -6.32
C ASN A 81 -3.58 -10.94 -5.84
N ARG A 82 -3.36 -9.69 -6.25
CA ARG A 82 -2.23 -8.85 -5.82
C ARG A 82 -2.18 -8.66 -4.30
N ALA A 83 -3.33 -8.53 -3.64
CA ALA A 83 -3.38 -8.51 -2.16
C ALA A 83 -2.80 -9.78 -1.54
N ARG A 84 -3.13 -10.97 -2.06
CA ARG A 84 -2.57 -12.25 -1.57
C ARG A 84 -1.06 -12.36 -1.82
N VAL A 85 -0.62 -11.96 -3.00
CA VAL A 85 0.81 -11.88 -3.34
C VAL A 85 1.54 -10.92 -2.40
N ALA A 86 0.92 -9.78 -2.07
CA ALA A 86 1.53 -8.80 -1.17
C ALA A 86 1.78 -9.41 0.22
N PHE A 87 0.82 -10.14 0.77
CA PHE A 87 1.01 -10.81 2.05
C PHE A 87 2.02 -11.95 1.99
N GLU A 88 2.12 -12.71 0.89
CA GLU A 88 3.21 -13.67 0.69
C GLU A 88 4.59 -12.98 0.74
N PHE A 89 4.74 -11.85 0.05
CA PHE A 89 5.98 -11.08 0.06
C PHE A 89 6.33 -10.57 1.46
N ILE A 90 5.36 -9.95 2.15
CA ILE A 90 5.55 -9.37 3.48
C ILE A 90 5.88 -10.48 4.51
N GLU A 91 5.20 -11.63 4.43
CA GLU A 91 5.44 -12.81 5.27
C GLU A 91 6.85 -13.37 5.07
N LYS A 92 7.31 -13.50 3.81
CA LYS A 92 8.66 -13.94 3.49
C LYS A 92 9.72 -12.95 3.94
N LEU A 93 9.47 -11.65 3.82
CA LEU A 93 10.38 -10.60 4.30
C LEU A 93 10.42 -10.54 5.84
N GLY A 94 9.35 -10.96 6.52
CA GLY A 94 9.24 -10.90 7.97
C GLY A 94 8.88 -9.50 8.51
N ALA A 95 8.30 -8.63 7.68
CA ALA A 95 7.87 -7.31 8.10
C ALA A 95 6.53 -7.39 8.86
N PRO A 96 6.38 -6.70 10.01
CA PRO A 96 5.14 -6.74 10.80
C PRO A 96 3.99 -5.93 10.19
N PHE A 97 4.30 -4.95 9.32
CA PHE A 97 3.30 -4.01 8.83
C PHE A 97 3.28 -3.85 7.31
N TYR A 98 2.16 -3.29 6.84
CA TYR A 98 2.01 -2.69 5.52
C TYR A 98 1.29 -1.35 5.58
N ALA A 99 1.38 -0.58 4.49
CA ALA A 99 0.65 0.67 4.29
C ALA A 99 0.16 0.80 2.85
N PHE A 100 -0.96 1.47 2.63
CA PHE A 100 -1.55 1.61 1.29
C PHE A 100 -2.33 2.92 1.10
N HIS A 101 -2.40 3.41 -0.14
CA HIS A 101 -3.50 4.25 -0.58
C HIS A 101 -4.67 3.41 -1.09
N ASP A 102 -5.89 3.87 -0.89
CA ASP A 102 -7.11 3.21 -1.37
C ASP A 102 -7.07 2.82 -2.88
N ARG A 103 -6.49 3.69 -3.73
CA ARG A 103 -6.32 3.43 -5.18
C ARG A 103 -5.15 2.52 -5.55
N ASP A 104 -4.29 2.17 -4.59
CA ASP A 104 -3.24 1.17 -4.82
C ASP A 104 -3.81 -0.24 -4.76
N VAL A 105 -4.69 -0.46 -3.78
CA VAL A 105 -5.23 -1.79 -3.47
C VAL A 105 -6.45 -2.12 -4.31
N ALA A 106 -7.26 -1.13 -4.71
CA ALA A 106 -8.48 -1.38 -5.47
C ALA A 106 -8.64 -0.45 -6.68
N PRO A 107 -9.21 -0.95 -7.79
CA PRO A 107 -9.45 -0.14 -8.97
C PRO A 107 -10.62 0.83 -8.76
N GLU A 108 -10.45 2.05 -9.29
CA GLU A 108 -11.56 3.01 -9.39
C GLU A 108 -12.63 2.48 -10.36
N GLY A 109 -13.90 2.63 -9.99
CA GLY A 109 -15.05 2.29 -10.84
C GLY A 109 -15.56 3.51 -11.62
N LYS A 110 -16.66 3.32 -12.36
CA LYS A 110 -17.27 4.42 -13.15
C LYS A 110 -17.79 5.58 -12.31
N ASP A 111 -18.11 5.31 -11.05
CA ASP A 111 -18.63 6.28 -10.09
C ASP A 111 -18.12 5.96 -8.67
N LEU A 112 -18.37 6.86 -7.72
CA LEU A 112 -17.93 6.71 -6.34
C LEU A 112 -18.53 5.46 -5.66
N ARG A 113 -19.77 5.09 -6.00
CA ARG A 113 -20.45 3.92 -5.41
C ARG A 113 -19.77 2.63 -5.86
N GLU A 114 -19.49 2.50 -7.14
CA GLU A 114 -18.79 1.36 -7.71
C GLU A 114 -17.34 1.29 -7.19
N THR A 115 -16.68 2.44 -7.10
CA THR A 115 -15.33 2.54 -6.51
C THR A 115 -15.29 2.03 -5.08
N ASN A 116 -16.27 2.42 -4.25
CA ASN A 116 -16.35 1.94 -2.86
C ASN A 116 -16.62 0.43 -2.79
N LYS A 117 -17.49 -0.10 -3.67
CA LYS A 117 -17.74 -1.55 -3.75
C LYS A 117 -16.50 -2.33 -4.16
N ASN A 118 -15.71 -1.81 -5.09
CA ASN A 118 -14.45 -2.42 -5.51
C ASN A 118 -13.44 -2.45 -4.34
N LEU A 119 -13.34 -1.35 -3.59
CA LEU A 119 -12.49 -1.28 -2.41
C LEU A 119 -12.92 -2.30 -1.35
N ASP A 120 -14.21 -2.38 -1.03
CA ASP A 120 -14.75 -3.33 -0.06
C ASP A 120 -14.42 -4.80 -0.41
N ALA A 121 -14.50 -5.14 -1.69
CA ALA A 121 -14.17 -6.47 -2.17
C ALA A 121 -12.68 -6.85 -1.98
N VAL A 122 -11.76 -5.88 -2.07
CA VAL A 122 -10.32 -6.11 -1.81
C VAL A 122 -10.03 -6.07 -0.31
N VAL A 123 -10.67 -5.18 0.43
CA VAL A 123 -10.52 -5.05 1.90
C VAL A 123 -10.88 -6.35 2.61
N LYS A 124 -11.91 -7.06 2.12
CA LYS A 124 -12.22 -8.41 2.60
C LYS A 124 -11.02 -9.36 2.51
N VAL A 125 -10.29 -9.33 1.39
CA VAL A 125 -9.10 -10.17 1.20
C VAL A 125 -7.94 -9.69 2.07
N LEU A 126 -7.73 -8.37 2.18
CA LEU A 126 -6.70 -7.83 3.09
C LEU A 126 -6.95 -8.31 4.53
N LYS A 127 -8.20 -8.26 5.00
CA LYS A 127 -8.58 -8.74 6.33
C LYS A 127 -8.35 -10.24 6.50
N GLU A 128 -8.77 -11.05 5.53
CA GLU A 128 -8.50 -12.51 5.53
C GLU A 128 -7.00 -12.80 5.64
N GLU A 129 -6.16 -12.05 4.92
CA GLU A 129 -4.70 -12.22 4.97
C GLU A 129 -4.07 -11.67 6.26
N GLN A 130 -4.59 -10.58 6.85
CA GLN A 130 -4.20 -10.11 8.18
C GLN A 130 -4.48 -11.19 9.24
N ASP A 131 -5.67 -11.81 9.20
CA ASP A 131 -6.06 -12.86 10.13
C ASP A 131 -5.19 -14.12 9.95
N ARG A 132 -4.83 -14.47 8.69
CA ARG A 132 -3.97 -15.62 8.39
C ARG A 132 -2.53 -15.44 8.88
N THR A 133 -1.97 -14.24 8.71
CA THR A 133 -0.52 -14.01 8.85
C THR A 133 -0.14 -13.27 10.13
N GLY A 134 -1.08 -12.58 10.77
CA GLY A 134 -0.81 -11.65 11.86
C GLY A 134 -0.13 -10.33 11.42
N ILE A 135 0.09 -10.12 10.11
CA ILE A 135 0.58 -8.84 9.58
C ILE A 135 -0.49 -7.77 9.81
N GLN A 136 -0.07 -6.58 10.22
CA GLN A 136 -0.98 -5.50 10.61
C GLN A 136 -0.91 -4.31 9.65
N LEU A 137 -1.99 -3.54 9.58
CA LEU A 137 -1.98 -2.27 8.87
C LEU A 137 -1.30 -1.21 9.76
N LEU A 138 -0.20 -0.62 9.30
CA LEU A 138 0.38 0.52 10.01
C LEU A 138 -0.51 1.75 9.80
N TRP A 139 -0.84 2.05 8.54
CA TRP A 139 -1.77 3.11 8.19
C TRP A 139 -2.34 2.93 6.78
N GLY A 140 -3.57 3.41 6.61
CA GLY A 140 -4.17 3.65 5.30
C GLY A 140 -4.22 5.15 4.99
N THR A 141 -4.47 5.48 3.72
CA THR A 141 -4.65 6.85 3.26
C THR A 141 -5.47 6.90 1.97
N ALA A 142 -5.96 8.08 1.59
CA ALA A 142 -6.62 8.32 0.31
C ALA A 142 -5.63 8.87 -0.73
N CYS A 143 -5.60 8.29 -1.93
CA CYS A 143 -4.85 8.84 -3.05
C CYS A 143 -5.64 10.01 -3.67
N LEU A 144 -5.39 11.22 -3.18
CA LEU A 144 -6.04 12.46 -3.61
C LEU A 144 -5.18 13.30 -4.56
N PHE A 145 -4.31 12.66 -5.34
CA PHE A 145 -3.32 13.38 -6.16
C PHE A 145 -3.10 12.79 -7.56
N ALA A 146 -3.47 11.54 -7.80
CA ALA A 146 -3.22 10.85 -9.06
C ALA A 146 -4.32 11.11 -10.11
N HIS A 147 -5.59 11.06 -9.72
CA HIS A 147 -6.70 11.24 -10.67
C HIS A 147 -6.77 12.70 -11.17
N PRO A 148 -7.02 12.96 -12.46
CA PRO A 148 -7.07 14.32 -13.03
C PRO A 148 -8.01 15.30 -12.32
N ARG A 149 -9.06 14.78 -11.67
CA ARG A 149 -9.98 15.58 -10.83
C ARG A 149 -9.27 16.40 -9.75
N TYR A 150 -8.12 15.93 -9.28
CA TYR A 150 -7.33 16.59 -8.23
C TYR A 150 -6.24 17.52 -8.77
N LEU A 151 -6.24 17.85 -10.06
CA LEU A 151 -5.25 18.73 -10.69
C LEU A 151 -5.09 20.06 -9.94
N HIS A 152 -6.21 20.62 -9.47
CA HIS A 152 -6.26 21.90 -8.73
C HIS A 152 -6.42 21.70 -7.22
N GLY A 153 -5.90 20.61 -6.66
CA GLY A 153 -6.05 20.28 -5.25
C GLY A 153 -7.30 19.45 -4.95
N ALA A 154 -7.35 18.93 -3.72
CA ALA A 154 -8.45 18.10 -3.24
C ALA A 154 -9.26 18.87 -2.19
N ALA A 155 -8.77 18.98 -0.96
CA ALA A 155 -9.36 19.87 0.04
C ALA A 155 -9.12 21.36 -0.28
N THR A 156 -8.03 21.66 -0.98
CA THR A 156 -7.69 23.02 -1.45
C THR A 156 -8.26 23.36 -2.82
N SER A 157 -9.18 22.54 -3.34
CA SER A 157 -9.73 22.75 -4.68
C SER A 157 -10.59 24.00 -4.79
N CYS A 158 -10.44 24.73 -5.90
CA CYS A 158 -11.36 25.80 -6.28
C CYS A 158 -12.73 25.28 -6.77
N ASN A 159 -12.91 23.97 -6.91
CA ASN A 159 -14.16 23.33 -7.31
C ASN A 159 -14.79 22.55 -6.15
N ALA A 160 -16.01 22.95 -5.75
CA ALA A 160 -16.74 22.34 -4.65
C ALA A 160 -17.08 20.84 -4.87
N ASP A 161 -17.29 20.41 -6.12
CA ASP A 161 -17.55 19.00 -6.43
C ASP A 161 -16.30 18.14 -6.19
N VAL A 162 -15.11 18.68 -6.49
CA VAL A 162 -13.84 18.02 -6.21
C VAL A 162 -13.60 17.92 -4.70
N PHE A 163 -13.86 18.99 -3.96
CA PHE A 163 -13.82 18.98 -2.49
C PHE A 163 -14.74 17.91 -1.91
N ALA A 164 -15.99 17.87 -2.37
CA ALA A 164 -16.97 16.88 -1.89
C ALA A 164 -16.55 15.44 -2.23
N TYR A 165 -16.03 15.20 -3.43
CA TYR A 165 -15.51 13.88 -3.80
C TYR A 165 -14.32 13.48 -2.92
N ALA A 166 -13.36 14.38 -2.71
CA ALA A 166 -12.19 14.15 -1.86
C ALA A 166 -12.61 13.80 -0.43
N ALA A 167 -13.55 14.56 0.16
CA ALA A 167 -14.09 14.28 1.48
C ALA A 167 -14.75 12.90 1.56
N ALA A 168 -15.50 12.51 0.52
CA ALA A 168 -16.13 11.18 0.46
C ALA A 168 -15.10 10.05 0.33
N GLN A 169 -14.02 10.27 -0.44
CA GLN A 169 -12.92 9.31 -0.56
C GLN A 169 -12.14 9.17 0.77
N VAL A 170 -11.83 10.28 1.44
CA VAL A 170 -11.21 10.29 2.78
C VAL A 170 -12.06 9.55 3.79
N LYS A 171 -13.37 9.82 3.83
CA LYS A 171 -14.31 9.10 4.70
C LYS A 171 -14.18 7.60 4.49
N LYS A 172 -14.24 7.14 3.23
CA LYS A 172 -14.17 5.71 2.93
C LYS A 172 -12.82 5.10 3.30
N ALA A 173 -11.72 5.80 3.02
CA ALA A 173 -10.38 5.34 3.38
C ALA A 173 -10.20 5.24 4.91
N ILE A 174 -10.76 6.17 5.69
CA ILE A 174 -10.77 6.09 7.16
C ILE A 174 -11.59 4.89 7.64
N GLU A 175 -12.79 4.67 7.08
CA GLU A 175 -13.63 3.51 7.43
C GLU A 175 -12.90 2.18 7.23
N VAL A 176 -12.27 2.03 6.07
CA VAL A 176 -11.49 0.83 5.73
C VAL A 176 -10.25 0.70 6.61
N THR A 177 -9.54 1.81 6.87
CA THR A 177 -8.38 1.81 7.75
C THR A 177 -8.77 1.36 9.16
N HIS A 178 -9.92 1.84 9.66
CA HIS A 178 -10.45 1.43 10.94
C HIS A 178 -10.86 -0.05 10.94
N GLU A 179 -11.55 -0.53 9.90
CA GLU A 179 -11.93 -1.94 9.76
C GLU A 179 -10.72 -2.89 9.80
N LEU A 180 -9.63 -2.50 9.15
CA LEU A 180 -8.35 -3.24 9.10
C LEU A 180 -7.44 -2.97 10.32
N LYS A 181 -7.95 -2.25 11.33
CA LYS A 181 -7.26 -1.90 12.58
C LYS A 181 -5.93 -1.16 12.35
N GLY A 182 -5.92 -0.23 11.40
CA GLY A 182 -4.79 0.65 11.14
C GLY A 182 -4.37 1.43 12.37
N GLN A 183 -3.06 1.49 12.65
CA GLN A 183 -2.52 2.19 13.82
C GLN A 183 -2.45 3.71 13.62
N GLY A 184 -2.60 4.18 12.38
CA GLY A 184 -2.76 5.58 12.04
C GLY A 184 -3.50 5.76 10.72
N TYR A 185 -3.82 7.00 10.41
CA TYR A 185 -4.33 7.42 9.11
C TYR A 185 -3.52 8.62 8.63
N VAL A 186 -3.01 8.55 7.41
CA VAL A 186 -2.08 9.56 6.88
C VAL A 186 -2.80 10.53 5.96
N PHE A 187 -2.42 11.80 6.03
CA PHE A 187 -2.72 12.81 5.02
C PHE A 187 -1.41 13.26 4.38
N TRP A 188 -1.22 12.91 3.11
CA TRP A 188 -0.16 13.48 2.28
C TRP A 188 -0.78 14.36 1.20
N GLY A 189 -0.57 15.67 1.33
CA GLY A 189 -1.15 16.68 0.45
C GLY A 189 -0.43 16.80 -0.89
N GLY A 190 -0.37 15.73 -1.69
CA GLY A 190 0.38 15.71 -2.96
C GLY A 190 -0.06 16.78 -3.98
N ARG A 191 -1.29 17.30 -3.85
CA ARG A 191 -1.83 18.44 -4.63
C ARG A 191 -2.35 19.57 -3.73
N GLU A 192 -2.12 19.50 -2.43
CA GLU A 192 -2.62 20.50 -1.47
C GLU A 192 -1.60 21.64 -1.36
N GLY A 193 -1.63 22.52 -2.35
CA GLY A 193 -0.69 23.60 -2.55
C GLY A 193 -1.00 24.32 -3.87
N TYR A 194 -0.02 25.01 -4.42
CA TYR A 194 -0.21 25.78 -5.65
C TYR A 194 0.94 25.60 -6.63
N SER A 195 0.63 25.76 -7.93
CA SER A 195 1.65 25.87 -8.98
C SER A 195 2.08 27.33 -9.19
N THR A 196 1.22 28.30 -8.87
CA THR A 196 1.50 29.73 -8.93
C THR A 196 0.60 30.50 -7.95
N LEU A 197 1.14 31.55 -7.31
CA LEU A 197 0.40 32.39 -6.36
C LEU A 197 -0.69 33.25 -7.03
N LEU A 198 -0.60 33.49 -8.35
CA LEU A 198 -1.49 34.43 -9.04
C LEU A 198 -2.97 33.98 -9.07
N ASN A 199 -3.23 32.69 -8.89
CA ASN A 199 -4.57 32.10 -8.97
C ASN A 199 -4.90 31.15 -7.80
N THR A 200 -4.27 31.39 -6.65
CA THR A 200 -4.48 30.62 -5.41
C THR A 200 -5.33 31.41 -4.43
#